data_AF-A0A9E1ICX0-F1
#
_entry.id   AF-A0A9E1ICX0-F1
#
_cell.length_a   1.000
_cell.length_b   1.000
_cell.length_c   1.000
_cell.angle_alpha   90.00
_cell.angle_beta   90.00
_cell.angle_gamma   90.00
#
_symmetry.space_group_name_H-M   'P 1'
#
loop_
_entity.id
_entity.type
_entity.pdbx_description
1 polymer ?
#
loop_
_entity_poly.entity_id
_entity_poly.type
_entity_poly.pdbx_seq_one_letter_code
_entity_poly.pdbx_strand_id
1 'polypeptide(L)'
;MAAAAKRAATTIDLCLDIDLSWRPLGSRTHFGVRRSPLRDARSAVNLGRQIKQTPRVRLTALLAYEAQIAGMRDRNPGSRYLDPIRRLVKRRSKPLALKRRRQIVNALTDAVGPVSIVNGGGTGSIHFTSKDPTVTEVTAGSGFLCPHLFNGYRDLPLEPAIFFALQVVRRSDADHITCQGGGYVASGEAGADRLPVVHLPSGLTPVDIEGFGEVQTPFKAKATTPFLSDPIICRHAKGGELA
;
A
#
# COMPACT_ATOMS: atom_id res chain seq x y z
N MET A 1 5.61 3.85 -28.69
CA MET A 1 6.70 2.97 -28.22
C MET A 1 7.73 2.70 -29.31
N ALA A 2 7.43 1.94 -30.36
CA ALA A 2 8.40 1.61 -31.43
C ALA A 2 9.08 2.84 -32.08
N ALA A 3 8.33 3.89 -32.39
CA ALA A 3 8.90 5.14 -32.93
C ALA A 3 9.89 5.82 -31.96
N ALA A 4 9.58 5.83 -30.66
CA ALA A 4 10.46 6.37 -29.63
C ALA A 4 11.72 5.51 -29.48
N ALA A 5 11.57 4.18 -29.47
CA ALA A 5 12.68 3.23 -29.43
C ALA A 5 13.61 3.38 -30.64
N LYS A 6 13.03 3.55 -31.84
CA LYS A 6 13.78 3.82 -33.08
C LYS A 6 14.56 5.12 -32.99
N ARG A 7 13.94 6.22 -32.54
CA ARG A 7 14.58 7.53 -32.40
C ARG A 7 15.75 7.49 -31.40
N ALA A 8 15.60 6.73 -30.32
CA ALA A 8 16.63 6.55 -29.30
C ALA A 8 17.62 5.40 -29.61
N ALA A 9 17.56 4.80 -30.80
CA ALA A 9 18.40 3.68 -31.22
C ALA A 9 18.45 2.49 -30.21
N THR A 10 17.35 2.23 -29.51
CA THR A 10 17.28 1.25 -28.42
C THR A 10 16.12 0.27 -28.60
N THR A 11 15.99 -0.68 -27.66
CA THR A 11 14.83 -1.57 -27.48
C THR A 11 14.18 -1.23 -26.14
N ILE A 12 12.86 -1.05 -26.14
CA ILE A 12 12.10 -0.76 -24.91
C ILE A 12 11.54 -2.07 -24.34
N ASP A 13 11.93 -2.40 -23.11
CA ASP A 13 11.35 -3.49 -22.34
C ASP A 13 10.03 -3.05 -21.70
N LEU A 14 9.00 -3.89 -21.83
CA LEU A 14 7.67 -3.65 -21.32
C LEU A 14 7.30 -4.62 -20.21
N CYS A 15 6.54 -4.09 -19.25
CA CYS A 15 5.86 -4.84 -18.22
C CYS A 15 4.34 -4.79 -18.47
N LEU A 16 3.65 -5.94 -18.54
CA LEU A 16 2.19 -5.94 -18.55
C LEU A 16 1.65 -5.91 -17.12
N ASP A 17 0.81 -4.92 -16.83
CA ASP A 17 0.05 -4.86 -15.59
C ASP A 17 -1.19 -5.74 -15.69
N ILE A 18 -1.41 -6.63 -14.73
CA ILE A 18 -2.48 -7.63 -14.71
C ILE A 18 -3.42 -7.38 -13.53
N ASP A 19 -4.72 -7.35 -13.82
CA ASP A 19 -5.76 -7.11 -12.82
C ASP A 19 -6.10 -8.39 -12.03
N LEU A 20 -5.57 -8.46 -10.81
CA LEU A 20 -5.88 -9.51 -9.84
C LEU A 20 -7.04 -9.16 -8.89
N SER A 21 -7.82 -8.11 -9.18
CA SER A 21 -8.94 -7.70 -8.32
C SER A 21 -10.03 -8.76 -8.27
N TRP A 22 -10.67 -8.87 -7.10
CA TRP A 22 -11.81 -9.76 -6.87
C TRP A 22 -13.14 -9.04 -7.12
N ARG A 23 -14.03 -9.66 -7.89
CA ARG A 23 -15.32 -9.12 -8.33
C ARG A 23 -16.43 -10.16 -8.18
N PRO A 24 -16.88 -10.46 -6.96
CA PRO A 24 -17.81 -11.55 -6.70
C PRO A 24 -19.18 -11.39 -7.38
N LEU A 25 -19.63 -10.15 -7.60
CA LEU A 25 -20.91 -9.80 -8.24
C LEU A 25 -20.70 -9.05 -9.57
N GLY A 26 -19.66 -9.42 -10.32
CA GLY A 26 -19.33 -8.75 -11.57
C GLY A 26 -18.93 -7.28 -11.37
N SER A 27 -19.33 -6.40 -12.30
CA SER A 27 -18.96 -4.97 -12.28
C SER A 27 -19.49 -4.18 -11.08
N ARG A 28 -20.49 -4.71 -10.36
CA ARG A 28 -21.09 -4.06 -9.18
C ARG A 28 -20.20 -4.10 -7.94
N THR A 29 -19.22 -4.99 -7.89
CA THR A 29 -18.31 -5.15 -6.75
C THR A 29 -16.86 -5.18 -7.21
N HIS A 30 -15.98 -4.42 -6.57
CA HIS A 30 -14.57 -4.33 -6.93
C HIS A 30 -13.70 -4.26 -5.68
N PHE A 31 -12.99 -5.34 -5.38
CA PHE A 31 -12.00 -5.41 -4.31
C PHE A 31 -10.60 -5.52 -4.94
N GLY A 32 -9.86 -4.42 -4.90
CA GLY A 32 -8.55 -4.28 -5.52
C GLY A 32 -8.31 -2.83 -5.93
N VAL A 33 -7.45 -2.65 -6.93
CA VAL A 33 -7.10 -1.34 -7.48
C VAL A 33 -7.36 -1.32 -8.98
N ARG A 34 -7.74 -0.15 -9.50
CA ARG A 34 -8.07 0.04 -10.92
C ARG A 34 -6.83 0.32 -11.75
N ARG A 35 -5.93 -0.67 -11.83
CA ARG A 35 -4.63 -0.53 -12.50
C ARG A 35 -4.64 -0.96 -13.96
N SER A 36 -5.36 -2.04 -14.27
CA SER A 36 -5.27 -2.69 -15.58
C SER A 36 -6.62 -3.16 -16.10
N PRO A 37 -6.85 -3.12 -17.43
CA PRO A 37 -7.98 -3.78 -18.07
C PRO A 37 -7.73 -5.29 -18.30
N LEU A 38 -6.50 -5.78 -18.18
CA LEU A 38 -6.12 -7.17 -18.48
C LEU A 38 -6.51 -8.10 -17.34
N ARG A 39 -7.63 -8.81 -17.51
CA ARG A 39 -8.25 -9.63 -16.46
C ARG A 39 -8.19 -11.14 -16.70
N ASP A 40 -7.77 -11.55 -17.89
CA ASP A 40 -7.78 -12.95 -18.32
C ASP A 40 -6.63 -13.24 -19.30
N ALA A 41 -6.39 -14.54 -19.50
CA ALA A 41 -5.31 -15.05 -20.34
C ALA A 41 -5.45 -14.64 -21.81
N ARG A 42 -6.68 -14.62 -22.35
CA ARG A 42 -6.92 -14.26 -23.75
C ARG A 42 -6.50 -12.82 -24.01
N SER A 43 -6.95 -11.90 -23.17
CA SER A 43 -6.62 -10.47 -23.28
C SER A 43 -5.13 -10.22 -23.13
N ALA A 44 -4.49 -10.89 -22.17
CA ALA A 44 -3.05 -10.79 -21.96
C ALA A 44 -2.25 -11.33 -23.17
N VAL A 45 -2.61 -12.51 -23.68
CA VAL A 45 -1.98 -13.12 -24.87
C VAL A 45 -2.15 -12.26 -26.12
N ASN A 46 -3.33 -11.70 -26.34
CA ASN A 46 -3.57 -10.82 -27.48
C ASN A 46 -2.63 -9.61 -27.46
N LEU A 47 -2.49 -8.94 -26.32
CA LEU A 47 -1.55 -7.83 -26.18
C LEU A 47 -0.09 -8.29 -26.26
N GLY A 48 0.25 -9.42 -25.66
CA GLY A 48 1.59 -10.01 -25.74
C GLY A 48 2.01 -10.28 -27.19
N ARG A 49 1.11 -10.81 -28.02
CA ARG A 49 1.38 -11.06 -29.46
C ARG A 49 1.61 -9.76 -30.22
N GLN A 50 0.82 -8.72 -29.93
CA GLN A 50 1.04 -7.39 -30.51
C GLN A 50 2.41 -6.83 -30.12
N ILE A 51 2.81 -6.97 -28.85
CA ILE A 51 4.15 -6.56 -28.39
C ILE A 51 5.23 -7.33 -29.14
N LYS A 52 5.12 -8.66 -29.26
CA LYS A 52 6.10 -9.51 -29.95
C LYS A 52 6.27 -9.14 -31.44
N GLN A 53 5.21 -8.69 -32.10
CA GLN A 53 5.23 -8.25 -33.49
C GLN A 53 5.73 -6.80 -33.66
N THR A 54 5.88 -6.05 -32.57
CA THR A 54 6.25 -4.64 -32.60
C THR A 54 7.78 -4.50 -32.62
N PRO A 55 8.38 -3.89 -33.65
CA PRO A 55 9.83 -3.71 -33.72
C PRO A 55 10.36 -2.88 -32.55
N ARG A 56 11.55 -3.26 -32.04
CA ARG A 56 12.27 -2.54 -30.97
C ARG A 56 11.50 -2.43 -29.65
N VAL A 57 10.58 -3.35 -29.41
CA VAL A 57 9.86 -3.48 -28.14
C VAL A 57 9.89 -4.95 -27.74
N ARG A 58 10.03 -5.21 -26.43
CA ARG A 58 10.09 -6.57 -25.91
C ARG A 58 9.23 -6.69 -24.65
N LEU A 59 8.48 -7.78 -24.54
CA LEU A 59 7.78 -8.12 -23.31
C LEU A 59 8.78 -8.81 -22.36
N THR A 60 9.05 -8.19 -21.23
CA THR A 60 10.10 -8.66 -20.29
C THR A 60 9.53 -9.00 -18.92
N ALA A 61 8.44 -8.33 -18.52
CA ALA A 61 7.87 -8.49 -17.20
C ALA A 61 6.34 -8.58 -17.19
N LEU A 62 5.81 -9.18 -16.14
CA LEU A 62 4.40 -9.12 -15.74
C LEU A 62 4.32 -8.59 -14.33
N LEU A 63 3.35 -7.69 -14.09
CA LEU A 63 3.05 -7.13 -12.79
C LEU A 63 1.64 -7.54 -12.40
N ALA A 64 1.54 -8.48 -11.47
CA ALA A 64 0.30 -9.10 -11.04
C ALA A 64 0.10 -8.84 -9.54
N TYR A 65 -0.24 -7.59 -9.21
CA TYR A 65 -0.35 -7.07 -7.85
C TYR A 65 -1.76 -7.22 -7.24
N GLU A 66 -1.84 -7.94 -6.13
CA GLU A 66 -3.05 -8.22 -5.35
C GLU A 66 -3.31 -7.18 -4.24
N ALA A 67 -3.63 -5.94 -4.61
CA ALA A 67 -3.79 -4.83 -3.66
C ALA A 67 -4.82 -5.09 -2.55
N GLN A 68 -5.89 -5.84 -2.81
CA GLN A 68 -6.87 -6.20 -1.80
C GLN A 68 -6.32 -7.20 -0.77
N ILE A 69 -5.24 -7.91 -1.07
CA ILE A 69 -4.57 -8.78 -0.10
C ILE A 69 -3.48 -7.98 0.61
N ALA A 70 -2.69 -7.20 -0.14
CA ALA A 70 -1.55 -6.44 0.38
C ALA A 70 -1.96 -5.18 1.18
N GLY A 71 -2.99 -4.45 0.74
CA GLY A 71 -3.38 -3.15 1.32
C GLY A 71 -4.45 -3.22 2.41
N MET A 72 -5.07 -4.39 2.63
CA MET A 72 -6.11 -4.53 3.65
C MET A 72 -5.55 -5.08 4.97
N ARG A 73 -5.63 -4.23 5.99
CA ARG A 73 -5.43 -4.58 7.39
C ARG A 73 -6.46 -5.61 7.85
N ASP A 74 -6.05 -6.51 8.73
CA ASP A 74 -6.95 -7.49 9.36
C ASP A 74 -7.77 -6.88 10.49
N ARG A 75 -7.26 -5.80 11.10
CA ARG A 75 -7.90 -5.02 12.16
C ARG A 75 -7.78 -3.52 11.86
N ASN A 76 -8.89 -2.80 11.97
CA ASN A 76 -8.88 -1.33 11.93
C ASN A 76 -9.64 -0.77 13.15
N PRO A 77 -8.97 -0.05 14.07
CA PRO A 77 -9.61 0.51 15.25
C PRO A 77 -10.88 1.33 14.95
N GLY A 78 -10.85 2.17 13.91
CA GLY A 78 -11.99 3.02 13.53
C GLY A 78 -13.12 2.32 12.78
N SER A 79 -12.98 1.03 12.45
CA SER A 79 -14.02 0.29 11.72
C SER A 79 -13.93 -1.22 11.96
N ARG A 80 -13.85 -1.60 13.25
CA ARG A 80 -13.73 -3.00 13.70
C ARG A 80 -14.89 -3.89 13.21
N TYR A 81 -16.08 -3.32 13.03
CA TYR A 81 -17.25 -4.00 12.50
C TYR A 81 -17.04 -4.53 11.06
N LEU A 82 -16.12 -3.94 10.29
CA LEU A 82 -15.77 -4.39 8.94
C LEU A 82 -14.66 -5.45 8.91
N ASP A 83 -13.99 -5.74 10.03
CA ASP A 83 -12.87 -6.70 10.08
C ASP A 83 -13.26 -8.12 9.62
N PRO A 84 -14.44 -8.68 9.97
CA PRO A 84 -14.88 -9.96 9.41
C PRO A 84 -14.99 -9.95 7.87
N ILE A 85 -15.51 -8.85 7.31
CA ILE A 85 -15.66 -8.68 5.86
C ILE A 85 -14.29 -8.59 5.19
N ARG A 86 -13.36 -7.78 5.72
CA ARG A 86 -11.98 -7.68 5.21
C ARG A 86 -11.28 -9.04 5.17
N ARG A 87 -11.41 -9.81 6.24
CA ARG A 87 -10.85 -11.18 6.32
C ARG A 87 -11.49 -12.12 5.30
N LEU A 88 -12.81 -12.04 5.10
CA LEU A 88 -13.49 -12.80 4.06
C LEU A 88 -12.98 -12.44 2.66
N VAL A 89 -12.83 -11.14 2.37
CA VAL A 89 -12.30 -10.64 1.09
C VAL A 89 -10.88 -11.16 0.86
N LYS A 90 -9.98 -11.09 1.86
CA LYS A 90 -8.62 -11.66 1.76
C LYS A 90 -8.68 -13.17 1.47
N ARG A 91 -9.47 -13.92 2.23
CA ARG A 91 -9.61 -15.38 2.10
C ARG A 91 -10.10 -15.79 0.71
N ARG A 92 -11.06 -15.07 0.12
CA ARG A 92 -11.59 -15.35 -1.22
C ARG A 92 -10.67 -14.84 -2.34
N SER A 93 -9.95 -13.75 -2.10
CA SER A 93 -9.02 -13.17 -3.09
C SER A 93 -7.78 -14.02 -3.31
N LYS A 94 -7.23 -14.64 -2.25
CA LYS A 94 -6.00 -15.46 -2.32
C LYS A 94 -6.05 -16.55 -3.41
N PRO A 95 -6.98 -17.53 -3.38
CA PRO A 95 -7.01 -18.59 -4.40
C PRO A 95 -7.32 -18.06 -5.80
N LEU A 96 -8.11 -16.99 -5.92
CA LEU A 96 -8.42 -16.37 -7.20
C LEU A 96 -7.20 -15.69 -7.82
N ALA A 97 -6.41 -14.96 -7.02
CA ALA A 97 -5.17 -14.34 -7.45
C ALA A 97 -4.17 -15.38 -7.96
N LEU A 98 -3.93 -16.45 -7.19
CA LEU A 98 -3.04 -17.57 -7.59
C LEU A 98 -3.48 -18.19 -8.92
N LYS A 99 -4.76 -18.58 -9.02
CA LYS A 99 -5.30 -19.22 -10.22
C LYS A 99 -5.17 -18.32 -11.43
N ARG A 100 -5.57 -17.05 -11.32
CA ARG A 100 -5.53 -16.09 -12.43
C ARG A 100 -4.09 -15.80 -12.86
N ARG A 101 -3.18 -15.54 -11.92
CA ARG A 101 -1.77 -15.30 -12.21
C ARG A 101 -1.18 -16.47 -12.99
N ARG A 102 -1.33 -17.70 -12.47
CA ARG A 102 -0.85 -18.92 -13.14
C ARG A 102 -1.44 -19.11 -14.54
N GLN A 103 -2.75 -18.91 -14.70
CA GLN A 103 -3.39 -19.02 -16.01
C GLN A 103 -2.83 -18.01 -17.02
N ILE A 104 -2.60 -16.77 -16.60
CA ILE A 104 -2.07 -15.71 -17.48
C ILE A 104 -0.60 -15.95 -17.81
N VAL A 105 0.23 -16.25 -16.81
CA VAL A 105 1.68 -16.51 -16.98
C VAL A 105 1.90 -17.68 -17.93
N ASN A 106 1.19 -18.81 -17.71
CA ASN A 106 1.33 -19.98 -18.56
C ASN A 106 0.89 -19.68 -20.00
N ALA A 107 -0.30 -19.12 -20.19
CA ALA A 107 -0.81 -18.84 -21.53
C ALA A 107 0.05 -17.83 -22.31
N LEU A 108 0.60 -16.81 -21.62
CA LEU A 108 1.55 -15.88 -22.23
C LEU A 108 2.85 -16.59 -22.60
N THR A 109 3.40 -17.40 -21.69
CA THR A 109 4.64 -18.16 -21.94
C THR A 109 4.49 -19.04 -23.18
N ASP A 110 3.39 -19.78 -23.30
CA ASP A 110 3.10 -20.65 -24.44
C ASP A 110 2.96 -19.85 -25.75
N ALA A 111 2.34 -18.67 -25.71
CA ALA A 111 2.01 -17.91 -26.90
C ALA A 111 3.15 -17.01 -27.41
N VAL A 112 3.95 -16.43 -26.51
CA VAL A 112 4.94 -15.41 -26.87
C VAL A 112 6.36 -15.72 -26.41
N GLY A 113 6.54 -16.71 -25.52
CA GLY A 113 7.80 -17.05 -24.87
C GLY A 113 7.82 -16.63 -23.39
N PRO A 114 8.77 -17.15 -22.59
CA PRO A 114 8.85 -16.84 -21.17
C PRO A 114 9.19 -15.36 -20.93
N VAL A 115 8.64 -14.79 -19.87
CA VAL A 115 9.03 -13.48 -19.34
C VAL A 115 10.11 -13.65 -18.27
N SER A 116 10.99 -12.66 -18.14
CA SER A 116 12.08 -12.70 -17.15
C SER A 116 11.59 -12.41 -15.73
N ILE A 117 10.55 -11.58 -15.59
CA ILE A 117 10.04 -11.14 -14.29
C ILE A 117 8.53 -11.37 -14.23
N VAL A 118 8.08 -12.03 -13.16
CA VAL A 118 6.69 -12.02 -12.73
C VAL A 118 6.65 -11.42 -11.34
N ASN A 119 6.33 -10.13 -11.28
CA ASN A 119 6.19 -9.38 -10.05
C ASN A 119 4.79 -9.58 -9.44
N GLY A 120 4.73 -9.68 -8.12
CA GLY A 120 3.47 -9.62 -7.39
C GLY A 120 3.64 -9.14 -5.95
N GLY A 121 2.50 -8.98 -5.28
CA GLY A 121 2.45 -8.71 -3.84
C GLY A 121 3.06 -7.40 -3.39
N GLY A 122 3.14 -7.25 -2.07
CA GLY A 122 3.87 -6.20 -1.39
C GLY A 122 4.05 -6.58 0.08
N THR A 123 4.50 -5.65 0.94
CA THR A 123 4.73 -5.96 2.37
C THR A 123 3.55 -6.70 2.99
N GLY A 124 2.33 -6.19 2.80
CA GLY A 124 1.11 -6.75 3.38
C GLY A 124 0.72 -8.17 2.93
N SER A 125 1.31 -8.67 1.82
CA SER A 125 1.02 -9.99 1.27
C SER A 125 2.26 -10.86 1.11
N ILE A 126 3.44 -10.41 1.55
CA ILE A 126 4.73 -11.06 1.26
C ILE A 126 4.75 -12.54 1.63
N HIS A 127 4.22 -12.93 2.81
CA HIS A 127 4.13 -14.33 3.25
C HIS A 127 3.26 -15.22 2.38
N PHE A 128 2.32 -14.62 1.64
CA PHE A 128 1.42 -15.33 0.74
C PHE A 128 2.00 -15.34 -0.69
N THR A 129 2.40 -14.18 -1.20
CA THR A 129 2.86 -14.02 -2.58
C THR A 129 4.18 -14.75 -2.83
N SER A 130 5.11 -14.76 -1.86
CA SER A 130 6.39 -15.48 -1.97
C SER A 130 6.25 -17.00 -2.11
N LYS A 131 5.08 -17.56 -1.81
CA LYS A 131 4.79 -19.00 -1.94
C LYS A 131 4.18 -19.36 -3.30
N ASP A 132 3.87 -18.38 -4.15
CA ASP A 132 3.38 -18.64 -5.49
C ASP A 132 4.56 -18.98 -6.41
N PRO A 133 4.64 -20.21 -6.97
CA PRO A 133 5.74 -20.63 -7.82
C PRO A 133 5.83 -19.87 -9.15
N THR A 134 4.79 -19.11 -9.52
CA THR A 134 4.79 -18.29 -10.74
C THR A 134 5.40 -16.91 -10.52
N VAL A 135 5.61 -16.49 -9.26
CA VAL A 135 6.18 -15.19 -8.91
C VAL A 135 7.69 -15.31 -8.82
N THR A 136 8.40 -14.43 -9.52
CA THR A 136 9.87 -14.34 -9.48
C THR A 136 10.36 -13.14 -8.65
N GLU A 137 9.47 -12.19 -8.36
CA GLU A 137 9.80 -10.96 -7.64
C GLU A 137 8.63 -10.51 -6.74
N VAL A 138 8.94 -10.09 -5.51
CA VAL A 138 7.98 -9.47 -4.59
C VAL A 138 8.44 -8.07 -4.20
N THR A 139 7.55 -7.08 -4.25
CA THR A 139 7.88 -5.67 -3.98
C THR A 139 7.49 -5.22 -2.57
N ALA A 140 8.34 -5.54 -1.59
CA ALA A 140 8.24 -4.93 -0.27
C ALA A 140 8.67 -3.45 -0.30
N GLY A 141 8.01 -2.61 0.49
CA GLY A 141 8.30 -1.17 0.53
C GLY A 141 8.09 -0.59 1.92
N SER A 142 6.89 -0.08 2.19
CA SER A 142 6.54 0.56 3.48
C SER A 142 6.71 -0.31 4.73
N GLY A 143 7.00 -1.61 4.57
CA GLY A 143 7.34 -2.50 5.68
C GLY A 143 8.66 -2.18 6.35
N PHE A 144 9.63 -1.65 5.60
CA PHE A 144 10.92 -1.23 6.16
C PHE A 144 10.80 -0.05 7.12
N LEU A 145 9.73 0.75 6.98
CA LEU A 145 9.47 1.90 7.85
C LEU A 145 8.49 1.55 8.98
N CYS A 146 7.56 0.63 8.69
CA CYS A 146 6.50 0.17 9.58
C CYS A 146 5.70 1.33 10.24
N PRO A 147 5.02 2.17 9.44
CA PRO A 147 4.06 3.17 9.94
C PRO A 147 2.88 2.51 10.69
N HIS A 148 2.09 3.29 11.42
CA HIS A 148 1.13 2.74 12.40
C HIS A 148 0.01 1.89 11.79
N LEU A 149 -0.30 2.04 10.50
CA LEU A 149 -1.27 1.18 9.82
C LEU A 149 -0.81 -0.29 9.77
N PHE A 150 0.49 -0.59 9.88
CA PHE A 150 0.97 -1.97 9.98
C PHE A 150 0.57 -2.68 11.27
N ASN A 151 0.24 -1.94 12.35
CA ASN A 151 -0.25 -2.53 13.60
C ASN A 151 -1.56 -3.33 13.40
N GLY A 152 -2.27 -3.09 12.29
CA GLY A 152 -3.50 -3.79 11.93
C GLY A 152 -3.30 -5.13 11.21
N TYR A 153 -2.06 -5.52 10.87
CA TYR A 153 -1.75 -6.79 10.22
C TYR A 153 -1.47 -7.87 11.27
N ARG A 154 -2.02 -9.07 11.09
CA ARG A 154 -1.80 -10.19 12.02
C ARG A 154 -0.54 -10.99 11.74
N ASP A 155 -0.21 -11.11 10.46
CA ASP A 155 0.83 -12.03 9.98
C ASP A 155 2.12 -11.27 9.61
N LEU A 156 2.37 -10.09 10.18
CA LEU A 156 3.52 -9.24 9.88
C LEU A 156 4.06 -8.58 11.15
N PRO A 157 4.91 -9.29 11.92
CA PRO A 157 5.54 -8.74 13.12
C PRO A 157 6.68 -7.80 12.71
N LEU A 158 6.34 -6.57 12.34
CA LEU A 158 7.29 -5.54 11.95
C LEU A 158 7.52 -4.56 13.10
N GLU A 159 8.75 -4.10 13.26
CA GLU A 159 9.10 -3.07 14.23
C GLU A 159 9.07 -1.68 13.59
N PRO A 160 8.47 -0.67 14.23
CA PRO A 160 8.48 0.70 13.72
C PRO A 160 9.91 1.25 13.66
N ALA A 161 10.33 1.70 12.47
CA ALA A 161 11.70 2.15 12.24
C ALA A 161 11.82 3.67 12.00
N ILE A 162 10.71 4.35 11.69
CA ILE A 162 10.70 5.80 11.48
C ILE A 162 9.61 6.46 12.33
N PHE A 163 10.01 7.60 12.91
CA PHE A 163 9.21 8.48 13.74
C PHE A 163 9.50 9.93 13.36
N PHE A 164 8.62 10.84 13.76
CA PHE A 164 8.88 12.27 13.73
C PHE A 164 8.59 12.87 15.10
N ALA A 165 9.30 13.95 15.46
CA ALA A 165 9.12 14.63 16.73
C ALA A 165 8.46 15.99 16.50
N LEU A 166 7.46 16.30 17.34
CA LEU A 166 6.88 17.63 17.43
C LEU A 166 7.29 18.25 18.75
N GLN A 167 7.78 19.48 18.74
CA GLN A 167 8.15 20.17 19.97
C GLN A 167 6.92 20.84 20.59
N VAL A 168 6.72 20.65 21.91
CA VAL A 168 5.73 21.42 22.67
C VAL A 168 6.18 22.88 22.74
N VAL A 169 5.38 23.79 22.20
CA VAL A 169 5.72 25.23 22.15
C VAL A 169 4.84 26.09 23.03
N ARG A 170 3.63 25.60 23.38
CA ARG A 170 2.64 26.36 24.14
C ARG A 170 1.84 25.44 25.06
N ARG A 171 1.33 26.03 26.15
CA ARG A 171 0.31 25.45 27.04
C ARG A 171 -0.77 26.50 27.21
N SER A 172 -1.90 26.33 26.51
CA SER A 172 -3.01 27.29 26.56
C SER A 172 -3.77 27.19 27.89
N ASP A 173 -3.94 25.97 28.39
CA ASP A 173 -4.76 25.63 29.54
C ASP A 173 -4.08 24.54 30.38
N ALA A 174 -4.58 24.32 31.60
CA ALA A 174 -4.02 23.32 32.51
C ALA A 174 -3.94 21.92 31.88
N ASP A 175 -4.90 21.56 31.03
CA ASP A 175 -5.06 20.26 30.41
C ASP A 175 -4.72 20.21 28.91
N HIS A 176 -4.10 21.26 28.36
CA HIS A 176 -3.77 21.34 26.93
C HIS A 176 -2.32 21.77 26.70
N ILE A 177 -1.67 21.09 25.76
CA ILE A 177 -0.39 21.50 25.19
C ILE A 177 -0.55 21.66 23.69
N THR A 178 0.27 22.50 23.08
CA THR A 178 0.28 22.67 21.63
C THR A 178 1.69 22.52 21.10
N CYS A 179 1.85 21.64 20.13
CA CYS A 179 3.09 21.46 19.41
C CYS A 179 3.11 22.29 18.12
N GLN A 180 4.32 22.63 17.66
CA GLN A 180 4.50 23.29 16.37
C GLN A 180 4.39 22.27 15.22
N GLY A 181 3.55 22.58 14.23
CA GLY A 181 3.30 21.74 13.07
C GLY A 181 2.63 20.41 13.39
N GLY A 182 2.86 19.41 12.54
CA GLY A 182 2.36 18.04 12.70
C GLY A 182 1.46 17.53 11.58
N GLY A 183 1.09 18.38 10.61
CA GLY A 183 0.20 18.13 9.46
C GLY A 183 0.64 17.06 8.44
N TYR A 184 1.31 16.01 8.88
CA TYR A 184 1.75 14.87 8.08
C TYR A 184 0.63 13.83 7.90
N VAL A 185 -0.55 14.29 7.48
CA VAL A 185 -1.71 13.45 7.21
C VAL A 185 -1.46 12.63 5.95
N ALA A 186 -1.70 11.32 6.04
CA ALA A 186 -1.42 10.42 4.94
C ALA A 186 -2.36 10.60 3.74
N SER A 187 -1.83 10.32 2.56
CA SER A 187 -2.57 10.37 1.30
C SER A 187 -3.71 9.33 1.24
N GLY A 188 -4.74 9.60 0.42
CA GLY A 188 -5.86 8.71 0.15
C GLY A 188 -7.21 9.28 0.62
N GLU A 189 -8.22 8.42 0.74
CA GLU A 189 -9.51 8.81 1.31
C GLU A 189 -9.31 9.42 2.70
N ALA A 190 -9.88 10.62 2.90
CA ALA A 190 -9.80 11.36 4.14
C ALA A 190 -10.46 10.57 5.27
N GLY A 191 -9.85 10.58 6.44
CA GLY A 191 -10.37 9.90 7.61
C GLY A 191 -9.36 9.81 8.75
N ALA A 192 -9.84 9.43 9.92
CA ALA A 192 -9.02 9.31 11.13
C ALA A 192 -7.84 8.34 10.97
N ASP A 193 -7.94 7.35 10.08
CA ASP A 193 -6.84 6.42 9.78
C ASP A 193 -5.73 7.01 8.90
N ARG A 194 -5.85 8.27 8.47
CA ARG A 194 -4.80 9.03 7.80
C ARG A 194 -3.99 9.89 8.75
N LEU A 195 -4.51 10.19 9.93
CA LEU A 195 -3.80 11.00 10.90
C LEU A 195 -2.59 10.23 11.46
N PRO A 196 -1.49 10.94 11.76
CA PRO A 196 -0.44 10.38 12.61
C PRO A 196 -0.98 9.92 13.98
N VAL A 197 -0.18 9.17 14.71
CA VAL A 197 -0.47 8.79 16.09
C VAL A 197 0.70 9.13 17.01
N VAL A 198 0.41 9.48 18.25
CA VAL A 198 1.44 9.66 19.27
C VAL A 198 2.01 8.28 19.65
N HIS A 199 3.33 8.17 19.60
CA HIS A 199 4.08 7.02 20.09
C HIS A 199 4.54 7.26 21.53
N LEU A 200 5.13 8.43 21.81
CA LEU A 200 5.61 8.84 23.13
C LEU A 200 5.41 10.35 23.35
N PRO A 201 5.08 10.80 24.57
CA PRO A 201 4.62 10.00 25.69
C PRO A 201 3.21 9.43 25.41
N SER A 202 2.90 8.27 26.00
CA SER A 202 1.59 7.64 25.83
C SER A 202 0.47 8.43 26.50
N GLY A 203 -0.75 8.33 25.96
CA GLY A 203 -1.97 8.89 26.59
C GLY A 203 -2.30 10.32 26.16
N LEU A 204 -1.54 10.90 25.24
CA LEU A 204 -1.91 12.14 24.58
C LEU A 204 -2.90 11.87 23.44
N THR A 205 -3.95 12.67 23.40
CA THR A 205 -4.97 12.61 22.34
C THR A 205 -5.03 13.97 21.66
N PRO A 206 -4.89 14.05 20.32
CA PRO A 206 -5.09 15.30 19.59
C PRO A 206 -6.48 15.86 19.87
N VAL A 207 -6.62 17.18 19.88
CA VAL A 207 -7.96 17.81 19.93
C VAL A 207 -8.67 17.53 18.61
N ASP A 208 -9.91 17.02 18.66
CA ASP A 208 -10.60 16.45 17.48
C ASP A 208 -10.80 17.43 16.32
N ILE A 209 -11.07 18.71 16.62
CA ILE A 209 -11.36 19.74 15.61
C ILE A 209 -10.09 20.18 14.87
N GLU A 210 -8.96 20.25 15.56
CA GLU A 210 -7.70 20.74 15.00
C GLU A 210 -6.82 19.59 14.47
N GLY A 211 -6.82 18.45 15.18
CA GLY A 211 -6.06 17.27 14.84
C GLY A 211 -4.56 17.55 14.70
N PHE A 212 -3.91 16.81 13.80
CA PHE A 212 -2.55 17.06 13.36
C PHE A 212 -2.57 18.14 12.27
N GLY A 213 -2.40 19.40 12.67
CA GLY A 213 -2.49 20.55 11.79
C GLY A 213 -1.16 20.97 11.17
N GLU A 214 -1.22 21.66 10.02
CA GLU A 214 -0.04 22.19 9.32
C GLU A 214 0.79 23.13 10.21
N VAL A 215 0.11 24.04 10.91
CA VAL A 215 0.75 25.08 11.74
C VAL A 215 0.97 24.60 13.17
N GLN A 216 0.05 23.80 13.70
CA GLN A 216 0.08 23.36 15.08
C GLN A 216 -0.69 22.05 15.30
N THR A 217 -0.33 21.34 16.37
CA THR A 217 -1.05 20.15 16.83
C THR A 217 -1.29 20.26 18.34
N PRO A 218 -2.52 20.59 18.77
CA PRO A 218 -2.88 20.59 20.17
C PRO A 218 -3.25 19.18 20.67
N PHE A 219 -2.84 18.88 21.90
CA PHE A 219 -3.13 17.63 22.59
C PHE A 219 -3.74 17.88 23.96
N LYS A 220 -4.67 17.01 24.36
CA LYS A 220 -5.08 16.86 25.75
C LYS A 220 -3.92 16.23 26.53
N ALA A 221 -3.51 16.87 27.62
CA ALA A 221 -2.38 16.48 28.45
C ALA A 221 -2.71 16.66 29.94
N LYS A 222 -2.08 15.87 30.83
CA LYS A 222 -2.16 16.14 32.27
C LYS A 222 -1.35 17.39 32.59
N ALA A 223 -1.77 18.16 33.60
CA ALA A 223 -1.09 19.38 34.03
C ALA A 223 0.41 19.18 34.34
N THR A 224 0.80 17.96 34.74
CA THR A 224 2.16 17.65 35.15
C THR A 224 3.11 17.23 34.02
N THR A 225 2.62 16.80 32.85
CA THR A 225 3.48 16.35 31.73
C THR A 225 2.69 16.29 30.42
N PRO A 226 3.35 16.50 29.26
CA PRO A 226 4.72 16.98 29.07
C PRO A 226 4.86 18.51 29.28
N PHE A 227 6.09 19.00 29.32
CA PHE A 227 6.47 20.40 29.53
C PHE A 227 6.78 21.13 28.21
N LEU A 228 6.99 22.45 28.30
CA LEU A 228 7.49 23.22 27.17
C LEU A 228 8.84 22.66 26.70
N SER A 229 9.05 22.68 25.38
CA SER A 229 10.22 22.14 24.68
C SER A 229 10.37 20.62 24.69
N ASP A 230 9.55 19.87 25.45
CA ASP A 230 9.55 18.40 25.38
C ASP A 230 9.16 17.91 23.97
N PRO A 231 9.74 16.80 23.50
CA PRO A 231 9.36 16.20 22.23
C PRO A 231 8.16 15.27 22.38
N ILE A 232 7.22 15.38 21.44
CA ILE A 232 6.15 14.41 21.21
C ILE A 232 6.55 13.58 20.00
N ILE A 233 6.89 12.31 20.24
CA ILE A 233 7.28 11.36 19.21
C ILE A 233 6.02 10.76 18.61
N CYS A 234 5.88 10.87 17.29
CA CYS A 234 4.72 10.43 16.53
C CYS A 234 5.12 9.42 15.45
N ARG A 235 4.15 8.62 15.01
CA ARG A 235 4.26 7.71 13.86
C ARG A 235 3.34 8.16 12.74
N HIS A 236 3.84 8.15 11.51
CA HIS A 236 3.02 8.35 10.32
C HIS A 236 1.99 7.22 10.14
N ALA A 237 0.89 7.50 9.44
CA ALA A 237 -0.08 6.48 9.05
C ALA A 237 0.43 5.60 7.90
N LYS A 238 1.06 6.20 6.89
CA LYS A 238 1.71 5.48 5.78
C LYS A 238 3.20 5.84 5.73
N GLY A 239 3.91 5.26 4.79
CA GLY A 239 5.37 5.46 4.65
C GLY A 239 5.76 6.48 3.59
N GLY A 240 4.80 7.09 2.90
CA GLY A 240 5.08 8.00 1.77
C GLY A 240 5.25 9.46 2.19
N GLU A 241 4.81 9.80 3.40
CA GLU A 241 4.69 11.17 3.92
C GLU A 241 6.02 11.77 4.38
N LEU A 242 7.12 11.03 4.25
CA LEU A 242 8.48 11.46 4.58
C LEU A 242 9.20 12.13 3.40
N ALA A 243 8.64 12.04 2.20
CA ALA A 243 9.26 12.45 0.94
C ALA A 243 8.64 13.71 0.34
#